data_AF-A0A839YJJ2-F1
#
_entry.id   AF-A0A839YJJ2-F1
#
_cell.length_a   1.000
_cell.length_b   1.000
_cell.length_c   1.000
_cell.angle_alpha   90.00
_cell.angle_beta   90.00
_cell.angle_gamma   90.00
#
_symmetry.space_group_name_H-M   'P 1'
#
loop_
_entity.id
_entity.type
_entity.pdbx_description
1 polymer ?
#
loop_
_entity_poly.entity_id
_entity_poly.type
_entity_poly.pdbx_seq_one_letter_code
_entity_poly.pdbx_strand_id
1 'polypeptide(L)'
;MQELFADSITDVLLELLQAARASGAARVDVAVIGAAGDRLLQLSDDGHGLEEPGSIFAHPLPRFGIFSLAGRDVIVRSWSRAAHQGWSAHITAAAWTGRRPIAISPDPIARGTSITFRMPAIAEAAVRAALTEAASLAGVVATFTGRGV
;
A
#
# COMPACT_ATOMS: atom_id res chain seq x y z
N MET A 1 -6.92 8.70 20.70
CA MET A 1 -5.51 8.86 20.28
C MET A 1 -5.51 8.81 18.76
N GLN A 2 -5.26 9.93 18.09
CA GLN A 2 -5.15 9.97 16.63
C GLN A 2 -3.81 9.35 16.25
N GLU A 3 -3.83 8.27 15.46
CA GLU A 3 -2.62 7.82 14.77
C GLU A 3 -2.25 8.86 13.72
N LEU A 4 -1.38 9.80 14.09
CA LEU A 4 -0.79 10.74 13.15
C LEU A 4 0.05 9.95 12.15
N PHE A 5 -0.22 10.13 10.87
CA PHE A 5 0.78 9.88 9.85
C PHE A 5 1.89 10.93 10.04
N ALA A 6 3.14 10.58 9.72
CA ALA A 6 4.19 11.59 9.67
C ALA A 6 3.86 12.70 8.66
N ASP A 7 3.10 12.35 7.61
CA ASP A 7 2.59 13.19 6.52
C ASP A 7 1.04 13.15 6.46
N SER A 8 0.35 13.86 5.56
CA SER A 8 -1.13 13.73 5.47
C SER A 8 -1.55 12.38 4.86
N ILE A 9 -2.82 11.96 5.01
CA ILE A 9 -3.34 10.78 4.28
C ILE A 9 -3.20 10.98 2.75
N THR A 10 -3.33 12.20 2.26
CA THR A 10 -3.14 12.52 0.83
C THR A 10 -1.71 12.23 0.41
N ASP A 11 -0.72 12.61 1.22
CA ASP A 11 0.70 12.36 0.92
C ASP A 11 1.00 10.86 0.91
N VAL A 12 0.52 10.12 1.91
CA VAL A 12 0.65 8.65 1.97
C VAL A 12 0.06 8.02 0.71
N LEU A 13 -1.17 8.39 0.34
CA LEU A 13 -1.81 7.87 -0.86
C LEU A 13 -1.03 8.25 -2.13
N LEU A 14 -0.58 9.49 -2.23
CA LEU A 14 0.20 9.97 -3.38
C LEU A 14 1.47 9.15 -3.57
N GLU A 15 2.22 8.89 -2.50
CA GLU A 15 3.45 8.10 -2.57
C GLU A 15 3.18 6.65 -2.96
N LEU A 16 2.15 6.02 -2.40
CA LEU A 16 1.80 4.64 -2.76
C LEU A 16 1.31 4.54 -4.22
N LEU A 17 0.55 5.52 -4.71
CA LEU A 17 0.11 5.57 -6.11
C LEU A 17 1.26 5.82 -7.08
N GLN A 18 2.21 6.68 -6.71
CA GLN A 18 3.43 6.90 -7.49
C GLN A 18 4.31 5.65 -7.54
N ALA A 19 4.40 4.90 -6.44
CA ALA A 19 5.10 3.61 -6.42
C ALA A 19 4.41 2.59 -7.35
N ALA A 20 3.09 2.46 -7.27
CA ALA A 20 2.31 1.61 -8.18
C ALA A 20 2.55 1.99 -9.65
N ARG A 21 2.51 3.29 -9.97
CA ARG A 21 2.79 3.80 -11.33
C ARG A 21 4.20 3.46 -11.80
N ALA A 22 5.20 3.63 -10.95
CA ALA A 22 6.59 3.29 -11.27
C ALA A 22 6.76 1.77 -11.54
N SER A 23 5.93 0.94 -10.92
CA SER A 23 5.80 -0.50 -11.20
C SER A 23 4.91 -0.83 -12.40
N GLY A 24 4.49 0.15 -13.19
CA GLY A 24 3.72 -0.04 -14.43
C GLY A 24 2.22 -0.26 -14.23
N ALA A 25 1.66 0.09 -13.08
CA ALA A 25 0.22 0.00 -12.84
C ALA A 25 -0.56 0.95 -13.75
N ALA A 26 -1.64 0.45 -14.34
CA ALA A 26 -2.64 1.24 -15.07
C ALA A 26 -3.79 1.66 -14.14
N ARG A 27 -4.09 0.85 -13.13
CA ARG A 27 -5.14 1.11 -12.15
C ARG A 27 -4.71 0.73 -10.74
N VAL A 28 -5.22 1.48 -9.76
CA VAL A 28 -5.17 1.12 -8.34
C VAL A 28 -6.58 1.06 -7.77
N ASP A 29 -6.92 -0.07 -7.16
CA ASP A 29 -8.18 -0.25 -6.45
C ASP A 29 -7.94 -0.08 -4.94
N VAL A 30 -8.64 0.86 -4.34
CA VAL A 30 -8.58 1.14 -2.89
C VAL A 30 -9.87 0.65 -2.25
N ALA A 31 -9.77 -0.09 -1.16
CA ALA A 31 -10.93 -0.59 -0.43
C ALA A 31 -10.72 -0.45 1.08
N VAL A 32 -11.84 -0.26 1.78
CA VAL A 32 -11.87 -0.47 3.23
C VAL A 32 -12.39 -1.88 3.47
N ILE A 33 -11.59 -2.68 4.16
CA ILE A 33 -11.91 -4.07 4.50
C ILE A 33 -11.96 -4.23 6.03
N GLY A 34 -12.47 -5.37 6.50
CA GLY A 34 -12.55 -5.68 7.93
C GLY A 34 -13.84 -5.22 8.61
N ALA A 35 -13.96 -5.50 9.90
CA ALA A 35 -15.14 -5.21 10.70
C ALA A 35 -15.09 -3.82 11.34
N ALA A 36 -16.22 -3.34 11.86
CA ALA A 36 -16.29 -2.11 12.65
C ALA A 36 -15.36 -2.22 13.87
N GLY A 37 -14.31 -1.39 13.91
CA GLY A 37 -13.28 -1.39 14.95
C GLY A 37 -11.91 -1.92 14.52
N ASP A 38 -11.84 -2.67 13.42
CA ASP A 38 -10.59 -3.16 12.82
C ASP A 38 -10.61 -2.98 11.30
N ARG A 39 -10.99 -1.76 10.89
CA ARG A 39 -11.01 -1.38 9.49
C ARG A 39 -9.59 -1.24 8.98
N LEU A 40 -9.32 -1.84 7.83
CA LEU A 40 -8.04 -1.74 7.13
C LEU A 40 -8.26 -1.03 5.81
N LEU A 41 -7.30 -0.19 5.41
CA LEU A 41 -7.22 0.35 4.07
C LEU A 41 -6.33 -0.57 3.25
N GLN A 42 -6.86 -1.08 2.14
CA GLN A 42 -6.15 -1.91 1.19
C GLN A 42 -6.03 -1.16 -0.13
N LEU A 43 -4.81 -1.04 -0.65
CA LEU A 43 -4.54 -0.55 -2.00
C LEU A 43 -4.01 -1.72 -2.81
N SER A 44 -4.59 -1.99 -3.97
CA SER A 44 -4.16 -3.05 -4.88
C SER A 44 -3.95 -2.49 -6.27
N ASP A 45 -2.73 -2.57 -6.78
CA ASP A 45 -2.40 -2.17 -8.13
C ASP A 45 -2.35 -3.35 -9.08
N ASP A 46 -2.42 -3.06 -10.37
CA ASP A 46 -2.29 -4.05 -11.43
C ASP A 46 -0.91 -4.00 -12.12
N GLY A 47 0.10 -3.46 -11.44
CA GLY A 47 1.46 -3.37 -11.99
C GLY A 47 2.17 -4.71 -12.14
N HIS A 48 3.49 -4.64 -12.32
CA HIS A 48 4.34 -5.81 -12.50
C HIS A 48 4.60 -6.61 -11.21
N GLY A 49 4.28 -6.02 -10.05
CA GLY A 49 4.67 -6.57 -8.75
C GLY A 49 6.13 -6.27 -8.41
N LEU A 50 6.64 -6.98 -7.41
CA LEU A 50 7.99 -6.87 -6.86
C LEU A 50 8.64 -8.26 -6.89
N GLU A 51 9.81 -8.35 -7.54
CA GLU A 51 10.50 -9.62 -7.74
C GLU A 51 10.94 -10.26 -6.43
N GLU A 52 11.50 -9.45 -5.53
CA GLU A 52 12.04 -9.89 -4.24
C GLU A 52 11.41 -9.09 -3.09
N PRO A 53 11.09 -9.70 -1.94
CA PRO A 53 10.52 -8.99 -0.80
C PRO A 53 11.35 -7.81 -0.31
N GLY A 54 12.68 -7.89 -0.40
CA GLY A 54 13.58 -6.79 -0.01
C GLY A 54 13.37 -5.51 -0.84
N SER A 55 12.82 -5.63 -2.06
CA SER A 55 12.53 -4.49 -2.93
C SER A 55 11.46 -3.55 -2.37
N ILE A 56 10.69 -3.99 -1.35
CA ILE A 56 9.80 -3.10 -0.57
C ILE A 56 10.54 -1.85 -0.10
N PHE A 57 11.81 -2.01 0.30
CA PHE A 57 12.61 -0.95 0.91
C PHE A 57 13.57 -0.27 -0.07
N ALA A 58 13.52 -0.63 -1.36
CA ALA A 58 14.47 -0.12 -2.34
C ALA A 58 14.15 1.32 -2.76
N HIS A 59 15.20 2.16 -2.78
CA HIS A 59 15.18 3.48 -3.41
C HIS A 59 15.53 3.34 -4.91
N PRO A 60 14.95 4.12 -5.85
CA PRO A 60 14.11 5.29 -5.69
C PRO A 60 12.68 5.06 -6.21
N LEU A 61 11.90 4.21 -5.55
CA LEU A 61 10.44 4.40 -5.57
C LEU A 61 10.15 5.62 -4.65
N PRO A 62 9.12 6.45 -4.91
CA PRO A 62 9.04 7.86 -4.47
C PRO A 62 9.51 8.08 -3.03
N ARG A 63 10.14 9.24 -2.78
CA ARG A 63 11.12 9.50 -1.71
C ARG A 63 10.83 8.86 -0.33
N PHE A 64 9.57 8.70 0.09
CA PHE A 64 9.21 7.94 1.31
C PHE A 64 8.28 6.72 1.12
N GLY A 65 7.56 6.53 0.01
CA GLY A 65 6.89 5.27 -0.37
C GLY A 65 6.23 4.50 0.79
N ILE A 66 6.66 3.25 0.99
CA ILE A 66 6.20 2.40 2.11
C ILE A 66 6.61 2.94 3.50
N PHE A 67 7.66 3.77 3.58
CA PHE A 67 8.14 4.38 4.83
C PHE A 67 7.21 5.45 5.39
N SER A 68 6.29 6.01 4.60
CA SER A 68 5.16 6.81 5.12
C SER A 68 4.27 6.02 6.11
N LEU A 69 4.39 4.69 6.09
CA LEU A 69 3.72 3.76 7.01
C LEU A 69 4.62 3.28 8.16
N ALA A 70 5.81 3.87 8.35
CA ALA A 70 6.74 3.44 9.39
C ALA A 70 6.10 3.44 10.78
N GLY A 71 6.37 2.38 11.54
CA GLY A 71 5.81 2.17 12.88
C GLY A 71 4.38 1.61 12.88
N ARG A 72 3.78 1.34 11.72
CA ARG A 72 2.44 0.73 11.61
C ARG A 72 2.51 -0.77 11.38
N ASP A 73 1.38 -1.43 11.55
CA ASP A 73 1.21 -2.80 11.09
C ASP A 73 0.80 -2.79 9.60
N VAL A 74 1.62 -3.39 8.74
CA VAL A 74 1.44 -3.38 7.29
C VAL A 74 1.60 -4.78 6.72
N ILE A 75 0.65 -5.18 5.88
CA ILE A 75 0.76 -6.39 5.07
C ILE A 75 1.03 -5.97 3.63
N VAL A 76 2.13 -6.45 3.07
CA VAL A 76 2.44 -6.34 1.64
C VAL A 76 2.22 -7.70 1.01
N ARG A 77 1.58 -7.73 -0.16
CA ARG A 77 1.46 -8.91 -1.03
C ARG A 77 1.92 -8.49 -2.41
N SER A 78 2.74 -9.26 -3.09
CA SER A 78 3.19 -8.91 -4.43
C SER A 78 3.47 -10.13 -5.28
N TRP A 79 3.33 -9.99 -6.59
CA TRP A 79 3.69 -11.00 -7.56
C TRP A 79 5.17 -10.89 -7.97
N SER A 80 5.91 -11.99 -7.89
CA SER A 80 7.24 -12.12 -8.48
C SER A 80 7.13 -12.76 -9.86
N ARG A 81 7.56 -12.05 -10.91
CA ARG A 81 7.52 -12.60 -12.28
C ARG A 81 8.63 -13.61 -12.49
N ALA A 82 9.80 -13.39 -11.89
CA ALA A 82 10.94 -14.28 -11.95
C ALA A 82 10.65 -15.61 -11.25
N ALA A 83 10.01 -15.57 -10.08
CA ALA A 83 9.63 -16.78 -9.33
C ALA A 83 8.31 -17.39 -9.80
N HIS A 84 7.55 -16.71 -10.65
CA HIS A 84 6.19 -17.09 -11.05
C HIS A 84 5.27 -17.44 -9.87
N GLN A 85 5.38 -16.65 -8.79
CA GLN A 85 4.68 -16.89 -7.53
C GLN A 85 4.43 -15.58 -6.78
N GLY A 86 3.28 -15.47 -6.13
CA GLY A 86 2.98 -14.41 -5.19
C GLY A 86 3.60 -14.65 -3.82
N TRP A 87 3.98 -13.58 -3.14
CA TRP A 87 4.49 -13.61 -1.77
C TRP A 87 3.80 -12.56 -0.91
N SER A 88 3.83 -12.76 0.41
CA SER A 88 3.37 -11.80 1.39
C SER A 88 4.41 -11.55 2.48
N ALA A 89 4.50 -10.31 2.92
CA ALA A 89 5.30 -9.84 4.03
C ALA A 89 4.41 -9.16 5.07
N HIS A 90 4.54 -9.56 6.33
CA HIS A 90 3.89 -8.86 7.45
C HIS A 90 4.92 -8.01 8.21
N ILE A 91 4.87 -6.69 7.97
CA ILE A 91 5.72 -5.70 8.62
C ILE A 91 4.99 -5.18 9.86
N THR A 92 5.23 -5.83 10.99
CA THR A 92 4.72 -5.35 12.28
C THR A 92 5.33 -3.99 12.65
N ALA A 93 4.65 -3.23 13.52
CA ALA A 93 5.14 -1.95 14.04
C ALA A 93 6.59 -2.01 14.59
N ALA A 94 7.00 -3.13 15.19
CA ALA A 94 8.34 -3.30 15.74
C ALA A 94 9.40 -3.65 14.67
N ALA A 95 9.00 -4.22 13.53
CA ALA A 95 9.90 -4.70 12.48
C ALA A 95 10.54 -3.57 11.67
N TRP A 96 9.92 -2.38 11.64
CA TRP A 96 10.45 -1.18 10.97
C TRP A 96 11.84 -0.76 11.43
N THR A 97 12.22 -1.11 12.66
CA THR A 97 13.54 -0.78 13.21
C THR A 97 14.68 -1.68 12.68
N GLY A 98 14.35 -2.70 11.89
CA GLY A 98 15.29 -3.72 11.42
C GLY A 98 15.73 -4.71 12.51
N ARG A 99 15.25 -4.56 13.76
CA ARG A 99 15.63 -5.42 14.89
C ARG A 99 14.84 -6.72 14.97
N ARG A 100 13.74 -6.82 14.23
CA ARG A 100 12.94 -8.04 14.12
C ARG A 100 12.86 -8.48 12.67
N PRO A 101 12.97 -9.79 12.40
CA PRO A 101 12.80 -10.32 11.05
C PRO A 101 11.36 -10.09 10.58
N ILE A 102 11.20 -9.86 9.28
CA ILE A 102 9.91 -9.83 8.60
C ILE A 102 9.66 -11.22 8.04
N ALA A 103 8.56 -11.85 8.44
CA ALA A 103 8.17 -13.14 7.90
C ALA A 103 7.68 -12.97 6.46
N ILE A 104 8.24 -13.79 5.55
CA ILE A 104 7.82 -13.90 4.16
C ILE A 104 7.12 -15.24 3.99
N SER A 105 5.97 -15.26 3.33
CA SER A 105 5.20 -16.47 3.04
C SER A 105 4.73 -16.49 1.58
N PRO A 106 4.52 -17.67 0.96
CA PRO A 106 3.80 -17.76 -0.31
C PRO A 106 2.39 -17.17 -0.21
N ASP A 107 1.92 -16.55 -1.28
CA ASP A 107 0.64 -15.86 -1.33
C ASP A 107 -0.06 -16.09 -2.70
N PRO A 108 -1.39 -16.24 -2.74
CA PRO A 108 -2.13 -16.51 -3.98
C PRO A 108 -2.33 -15.28 -4.89
N ILE A 109 -1.81 -14.10 -4.55
CA ILE A 109 -1.80 -12.95 -5.46
C ILE A 109 -1.17 -13.35 -6.79
N ALA A 110 -1.82 -13.02 -7.89
CA ALA A 110 -1.42 -13.46 -9.24
C ALA A 110 -0.83 -12.33 -10.10
N ARG A 111 -0.90 -11.07 -9.63
CA ARG A 111 -0.44 -9.88 -10.34
C ARG A 111 -0.32 -8.69 -9.37
N GLY A 112 0.55 -7.74 -9.71
CA GLY A 112 0.62 -6.44 -9.05
C GLY A 112 1.10 -6.51 -7.61
N THR A 113 0.87 -5.43 -6.88
CA THR A 113 1.14 -5.32 -5.44
C THR A 113 -0.12 -4.92 -4.70
N SER A 114 -0.28 -5.44 -3.48
CA SER A 114 -1.32 -5.05 -2.53
C SER A 114 -0.68 -4.64 -1.22
N ILE A 115 -1.05 -3.47 -0.71
CA ILE A 115 -0.57 -2.92 0.56
C ILE A 115 -1.79 -2.70 1.45
N THR A 116 -1.79 -3.30 2.63
CA THR A 116 -2.88 -3.21 3.60
C THR A 116 -2.35 -2.69 4.92
N PHE A 117 -3.02 -1.69 5.50
CA PHE A 117 -2.67 -1.12 6.80
C PHE A 117 -3.91 -0.65 7.53
N ARG A 118 -3.80 -0.38 8.84
CA ARG A 118 -4.94 0.10 9.63
C ARG A 118 -5.53 1.38 9.07
N MET A 119 -6.86 1.38 8.88
CA MET A 119 -7.57 2.56 8.43
C MET A 119 -7.41 3.67 9.49
N PRO A 120 -6.99 4.87 9.09
CA PRO A 120 -6.88 5.99 10.01
C PRO A 120 -8.26 6.35 10.57
N ALA A 121 -8.29 6.96 11.75
CA ALA A 121 -9.52 7.42 12.40
C ALA A 121 -10.10 8.68 11.72
N ILE A 122 -10.38 8.60 10.42
CA ILE A 122 -10.97 9.63 9.58
C ILE A 122 -12.16 9.07 8.81
N ALA A 123 -13.07 9.94 8.37
CA ALA A 123 -14.23 9.52 7.60
C ALA A 123 -13.82 8.97 6.22
N GLU A 124 -14.53 7.94 5.73
CA GLU A 124 -14.28 7.38 4.38
C GLU A 124 -14.43 8.43 3.28
N ALA A 125 -15.32 9.41 3.46
CA ALA A 125 -15.45 10.54 2.54
C ALA A 125 -14.16 11.38 2.46
N ALA A 126 -13.45 11.55 3.58
CA ALA A 126 -12.16 12.25 3.60
C ALA A 126 -11.07 11.41 2.92
N VAL A 127 -11.05 10.08 3.13
CA VAL A 127 -10.14 9.18 2.41
C VAL A 127 -10.41 9.23 0.90
N ARG A 128 -11.68 9.24 0.48
CA ARG A 128 -12.06 9.33 -0.93
C ARG A 128 -11.60 10.64 -1.55
N ALA A 129 -11.80 11.77 -0.87
CA ALA A 129 -11.34 13.07 -1.35
C ALA A 129 -9.81 13.11 -1.49
N ALA A 130 -9.09 12.62 -0.48
CA ALA A 130 -7.63 12.49 -0.53
C ALA A 130 -7.17 11.58 -1.68
N LEU A 131 -7.89 10.48 -1.94
CA LEU A 131 -7.59 9.58 -3.04
C LEU A 131 -7.80 10.24 -4.41
N THR A 132 -8.89 10.99 -4.61
CA THR A 132 -9.13 11.76 -5.84
C THR A 132 -7.96 12.72 -6.12
N GLU A 133 -7.54 13.48 -5.11
CA GLU A 133 -6.44 14.43 -5.22
C GLU A 133 -5.11 13.71 -5.53
N ALA A 134 -4.78 12.69 -4.75
CA ALA A 134 -3.56 11.90 -4.93
C ALA A 134 -3.50 11.21 -6.31
N ALA A 135 -4.62 10.66 -6.79
CA ALA A 135 -4.71 10.02 -8.09
C ALA A 135 -4.48 11.01 -9.24
N SER A 136 -5.03 12.22 -9.12
CA SER A 136 -4.79 13.30 -10.09
C SER A 136 -3.31 13.69 -10.14
N LEU A 137 -2.67 13.87 -8.98
CA LEU A 137 -1.25 14.23 -8.88
C LEU A 137 -0.31 13.10 -9.34
N ALA A 138 -0.65 11.84 -9.02
CA ALA A 138 0.13 10.68 -9.44
C ALA A 138 -0.02 10.36 -10.93
N GLY A 139 -1.13 10.77 -11.55
CA GLY A 139 -1.45 10.42 -12.93
C GLY A 139 -1.82 8.95 -13.09
N VAL A 140 -2.62 8.40 -12.17
CA VAL A 140 -3.08 7.00 -12.15
C VAL A 140 -4.59 6.95 -11.99
N VAL A 141 -5.26 6.00 -12.64
CA VAL A 141 -6.68 5.75 -12.41
C VAL A 141 -6.85 5.03 -11.07
N ALA A 142 -7.63 5.62 -10.17
CA ALA A 142 -7.95 4.99 -8.88
C ALA A 142 -9.44 4.70 -8.77
N THR A 143 -9.79 3.66 -8.00
CA THR A 143 -11.17 3.42 -7.53
C THR A 143 -11.20 3.31 -6.02
N PHE A 144 -12.34 3.63 -5.41
CA PHE A 144 -12.60 3.39 -3.99
C PHE A 144 -13.84 2.53 -3.80
N THR A 145 -13.64 1.31 -3.28
CA THR A 145 -14.65 0.26 -3.12
C THR A 145 -15.37 -0.02 -4.45
N GLY A 146 -14.58 -0.18 -5.52
CA GLY A 146 -15.06 -0.51 -6.86
C GLY A 146 -15.75 0.63 -7.62
N ARG A 147 -15.77 1.85 -7.07
CA ARG A 147 -16.31 3.04 -7.73
C ARG A 147 -15.17 4.00 -8.07
N GLY A 148 -15.15 4.53 -9.29
CA GLY A 148 -14.18 5.57 -9.68
C GLY A 148 -14.21 6.75 -8.71
N VAL A 149 -13.07 7.41 -8.57
CA VAL A 149 -12.88 8.62 -7.74
C VAL A 149 -12.49 9.82 -8.57
#